data_AF-A0AA39W884-F1
#
_entry.id   AF-A0AA39W884-F1
#
_cell.length_a   1.000
_cell.length_b   1.000
_cell.length_c   1.000
_cell.angle_alpha   90.00
_cell.angle_beta   90.00
_cell.angle_gamma   90.00
#
_symmetry.space_group_name_H-M   'P 1'
#
loop_
_entity.id
_entity.type
_entity.pdbx_description
1 polymer ?
#
loop_
_entity_poly.entity_id
_entity_poly.type
_entity_poly.pdbx_seq_one_letter_code
_entity_poly.pdbx_strand_id
1 'polypeptide(L)'
;MVDTFGFFNPTEVSLAGGLDNDTRRESRARCIANRLQRAGENQILFMPYNPKYHWVLAVIDLSLMTIYYLDPLGKDMVEDLKKIIIIGFRMFQAQAKTQPSRKNLKWSNVNAPIQPGNVECGYYVMRYMKEIIENHDVLCEKVN
;
A
#
# COMPACT_ATOMS: atom_id res chain seq x y z
N MET A 1 -6.36 21.34 -10.17
CA MET A 1 -6.27 19.87 -10.33
C MET A 1 -6.32 19.32 -8.92
N VAL A 2 -7.31 18.50 -8.57
CA VAL A 2 -7.30 17.81 -7.28
C VAL A 2 -6.30 16.66 -7.45
N ASP A 3 -5.29 16.55 -6.59
CA ASP A 3 -4.32 15.44 -6.64
C ASP A 3 -5.03 14.14 -6.21
N THR A 4 -5.75 13.52 -7.15
CA THR A 4 -6.50 12.26 -6.95
C THR A 4 -5.59 11.12 -6.50
N PHE A 5 -4.32 11.15 -6.90
CA PHE A 5 -3.35 10.11 -6.59
C PHE A 5 -2.19 10.65 -5.77
N GLY A 6 -1.74 9.86 -4.82
CA GLY A 6 -0.59 10.15 -3.98
C GLY A 6 0.37 8.98 -3.90
N PHE A 7 1.62 9.24 -3.55
CA PHE A 7 2.67 8.23 -3.52
C PHE A 7 3.36 8.19 -2.16
N PHE A 8 3.77 6.99 -1.77
CA PHE A 8 4.75 6.76 -0.71
C PHE A 8 6.16 6.70 -1.28
N ASN A 9 7.14 7.15 -0.49
CA ASN A 9 8.54 6.90 -0.80
C ASN A 9 8.86 5.43 -0.45
N PRO A 10 9.22 4.56 -1.42
CA PRO A 10 9.47 3.15 -1.15
C PRO A 10 10.63 2.93 -0.17
N THR A 11 11.62 3.82 -0.13
CA THR A 11 12.76 3.74 0.81
C THR A 11 12.31 3.86 2.27
N GLU A 12 11.23 4.59 2.53
CA GLU A 12 10.70 4.87 3.87
C GLU A 12 9.78 3.77 4.41
N VAL A 13 9.28 2.88 3.55
CA VAL A 13 8.30 1.85 3.92
C VAL A 13 8.81 0.43 3.71
N SER A 14 9.77 0.25 2.80
CA SER A 14 10.32 -1.06 2.44
C SER A 14 11.32 -1.58 3.47
N LEU A 15 11.49 -2.91 3.48
CA LEU A 15 12.62 -3.55 4.15
C LEU A 15 13.88 -3.48 3.29
N ALA A 16 13.72 -3.63 1.97
CA ALA A 16 14.82 -3.65 1.00
C ALA A 16 15.96 -4.62 1.37
N GLY A 17 15.62 -5.72 2.06
CA GLY A 17 16.58 -6.73 2.50
C GLY A 17 17.40 -6.37 3.75
N GLY A 18 17.04 -5.29 4.45
CA GLY A 18 17.63 -4.96 5.75
C GLY A 18 17.41 -6.07 6.79
N LEU A 19 18.41 -6.32 7.64
CA LEU A 19 18.42 -7.42 8.61
C LEU A 19 17.72 -7.11 9.94
N ASP A 20 17.50 -5.83 10.28
CA ASP A 20 16.87 -5.42 11.54
C ASP A 20 15.44 -4.88 11.33
N ASN A 21 14.51 -5.83 11.20
CA ASN A 21 13.11 -5.58 10.86
C ASN A 21 12.30 -5.01 12.03
N ASP A 22 12.65 -5.38 13.26
CA ASP A 22 11.89 -4.99 14.46
C ASP A 22 12.18 -3.53 14.83
N THR A 23 13.44 -3.12 14.85
CA THR A 23 13.83 -1.76 15.24
C THR A 23 13.31 -0.70 14.27
N ARG A 24 13.17 -1.05 12.98
CA ARG A 24 12.67 -0.13 11.95
C ARG A 24 11.16 -0.23 11.71
N ARG A 25 10.44 -1.14 12.35
CA ARG A 25 8.99 -1.29 12.10
C ARG A 25 8.23 -0.04 12.48
N GLU A 26 8.51 0.51 13.66
CA GLU A 26 7.81 1.67 14.19
C GLU A 26 8.04 2.93 13.34
N SER A 27 9.28 3.15 12.88
CA SER A 27 9.60 4.29 12.02
C SER A 27 8.87 4.21 10.68
N ARG A 28 8.85 3.04 10.03
CA ARG A 28 8.10 2.83 8.78
C ARG A 28 6.59 3.01 8.98
N ALA A 29 6.04 2.49 10.08
CA ALA A 29 4.64 2.71 10.44
C ALA A 29 4.32 4.20 10.70
N ARG A 30 5.24 4.94 11.31
CA ARG A 30 5.12 6.40 11.50
C ARG A 30 5.17 7.16 10.17
N CYS A 31 6.02 6.74 9.23
CA CYS A 31 6.02 7.27 7.86
C CYS A 31 4.65 7.06 7.19
N ILE A 32 4.02 5.89 7.42
CA ILE A 32 2.64 5.62 7.00
C ILE A 32 1.66 6.62 7.62
N ALA A 33 1.64 6.73 8.94
CA ALA A 33 0.74 7.64 9.66
C ALA A 33 0.85 9.10 9.16
N ASN A 34 2.08 9.60 9.02
CA ASN A 34 2.36 10.95 8.57
C ASN A 34 1.87 11.20 7.13
N ARG A 35 1.99 10.20 6.25
CA ARG A 35 1.51 10.34 4.86
C ARG A 35 -0.01 10.31 4.80
N LEU A 36 -0.68 9.47 5.60
CA LEU A 36 -2.14 9.44 5.70
C LEU A 36 -2.68 10.77 6.24
N GLN A 37 -2.01 11.39 7.22
CA GLN A 37 -2.40 12.69 7.78
C GLN A 37 -2.37 13.84 6.75
N ARG A 38 -1.54 13.70 5.71
CA ARG A 38 -1.39 14.66 4.60
C ARG A 38 -2.21 14.28 3.36
N ALA A 39 -2.94 13.16 3.40
CA ALA A 39 -3.73 12.73 2.25
C ALA A 39 -4.92 13.67 2.05
N GLY A 40 -5.19 14.01 0.78
CA GLY A 40 -6.41 14.72 0.42
C GLY A 40 -7.66 13.87 0.63
N GLU A 41 -8.81 14.52 0.70
CA GLU A 41 -10.10 13.82 0.73
C GLU A 41 -10.27 13.03 -0.59
N ASN A 42 -10.58 11.74 -0.47
CA ASN A 42 -10.68 10.78 -1.60
C ASN A 42 -9.38 10.55 -2.40
N GLN A 43 -8.22 10.91 -1.86
CA GLN A 43 -6.94 10.60 -2.50
C GLN A 43 -6.63 9.09 -2.39
N ILE A 44 -6.29 8.47 -3.52
CA ILE A 44 -5.80 7.09 -3.58
C ILE A 44 -4.28 7.10 -3.44
N LEU A 45 -3.73 6.30 -2.52
CA LEU A 45 -2.29 6.29 -2.25
C LEU A 45 -1.62 5.02 -2.74
N PHE A 46 -0.65 5.17 -3.63
CA PHE A 46 0.22 4.09 -4.10
C PHE A 46 1.41 3.90 -3.16
N MET A 47 1.58 2.68 -2.67
CA MET A 47 2.69 2.28 -1.81
C MET A 47 3.45 1.10 -2.40
N PRO A 48 4.41 1.34 -3.30
CA PRO A 48 5.36 0.33 -3.72
C PRO A 48 6.16 -0.13 -2.49
N TYR A 49 6.21 -1.44 -2.28
CA TYR A 49 6.87 -2.03 -1.13
C TYR A 49 7.79 -3.16 -1.60
N ASN A 50 9.00 -3.18 -1.05
CA ASN A 50 9.97 -4.23 -1.29
C ASN A 50 10.35 -4.91 0.03
N PRO A 51 9.84 -6.12 0.33
CA PRO A 51 10.27 -6.90 1.48
C PRO A 51 11.75 -7.32 1.38
N LYS A 52 12.29 -7.48 0.17
CA LYS A 52 13.68 -7.90 -0.07
C LYS A 52 14.14 -7.62 -1.50
N TYR A 53 13.80 -8.51 -2.43
CA TYR A 53 14.18 -8.48 -3.85
C TYR A 53 12.96 -8.66 -4.76
N HIS A 54 11.77 -8.34 -4.26
CA HIS A 54 10.50 -8.53 -4.96
C HIS A 54 9.65 -7.29 -4.75
N TRP A 55 9.18 -6.66 -5.81
CA TRP A 55 8.34 -5.47 -5.71
C TRP A 55 6.86 -5.88 -5.72
N VAL A 56 6.12 -5.33 -4.76
CA VAL A 56 4.66 -5.47 -4.65
C VAL A 56 4.04 -4.09 -4.48
N LEU A 57 2.74 -3.98 -4.69
CA LEU A 57 2.01 -2.72 -4.57
C LEU A 57 0.88 -2.88 -3.54
N ALA A 58 0.90 -2.02 -2.52
CA ALA A 58 -0.29 -1.73 -1.73
C ALA A 58 -0.92 -0.43 -2.23
N VAL A 59 -2.24 -0.40 -2.35
CA VAL A 59 -3.01 0.80 -2.68
C VAL A 59 -3.96 1.07 -1.53
N ILE A 60 -3.91 2.28 -0.99
CA ILE A 60 -4.68 2.69 0.18
C ILE A 60 -5.76 3.67 -0.27
N ASP A 61 -7.02 3.27 -0.06
CA ASP A 61 -8.19 4.13 -0.21
C ASP A 61 -8.83 4.37 1.16
N LEU A 62 -8.64 5.57 1.70
CA LEU A 62 -9.21 5.96 2.99
C LEU A 62 -10.72 6.24 2.90
N SER A 63 -11.24 6.57 1.71
CA SER A 63 -12.67 6.80 1.51
C SER A 63 -13.46 5.49 1.63
N LEU A 64 -12.92 4.41 1.04
CA LEU A 64 -13.47 3.06 1.11
C LEU A 64 -12.95 2.26 2.31
N MET A 65 -11.99 2.82 3.06
CA MET A 65 -11.30 2.14 4.17
C MET A 65 -10.73 0.78 3.74
N THR A 66 -10.16 0.72 2.53
CA THR A 66 -9.72 -0.52 1.89
C THR A 66 -8.24 -0.44 1.49
N ILE A 67 -7.52 -1.53 1.76
CA ILE A 67 -6.17 -1.77 1.27
C ILE A 67 -6.26 -2.80 0.16
N TYR A 68 -5.89 -2.42 -1.04
CA TYR A 68 -5.74 -3.32 -2.17
C TYR A 68 -4.30 -3.76 -2.27
N TYR A 69 -4.08 -5.05 -2.52
CA TYR A 69 -2.77 -5.65 -2.63
C TYR A 69 -2.62 -6.31 -3.99
N LEU A 70 -1.55 -5.95 -4.69
CA LEU A 70 -1.19 -6.46 -6.00
C LEU A 70 0.22 -7.02 -5.92
N ASP A 71 0.35 -8.30 -6.29
CA ASP A 71 1.61 -9.00 -6.32
C ASP A 71 1.85 -9.54 -7.74
N PRO A 72 2.93 -9.12 -8.42
CA PRO A 72 3.30 -9.68 -9.73
C PRO A 72 3.48 -11.19 -9.76
N LEU A 73 3.73 -11.85 -8.62
CA LEU A 73 3.82 -13.30 -8.49
C LEU A 73 2.50 -13.96 -8.05
N GLY A 74 1.42 -13.19 -7.89
CA GLY A 74 0.12 -13.70 -7.46
C GLY A 74 0.11 -14.29 -6.04
N LYS A 75 1.04 -13.88 -5.18
CA LYS A 75 1.14 -14.37 -3.80
C LYS A 75 0.25 -13.55 -2.87
N ASP A 76 -0.01 -14.11 -1.68
CA ASP A 76 -0.70 -13.41 -0.61
C ASP A 76 0.13 -12.27 -0.01
N MET A 77 -0.57 -11.35 0.66
CA MET A 77 0.02 -10.20 1.32
C MET A 77 1.14 -10.57 2.30
N VAL A 78 2.26 -9.87 2.16
CA VAL A 78 3.41 -9.97 3.07
C VAL A 78 3.01 -9.55 4.49
N GLU A 79 3.33 -10.38 5.49
CA GLU A 79 2.92 -10.17 6.88
C GLU A 79 3.47 -8.85 7.47
N ASP A 80 4.75 -8.52 7.19
CA ASP A 80 5.36 -7.27 7.66
C ASP A 80 4.64 -6.03 7.10
N LEU A 81 4.30 -6.06 5.81
CA LEU A 81 3.52 -5.00 5.15
C LEU A 81 2.18 -4.79 5.85
N LYS A 82 1.46 -5.88 6.11
CA LYS A 82 0.18 -5.83 6.84
C LYS A 82 0.35 -5.21 8.24
N LYS A 83 1.39 -5.62 8.97
CA LYS A 83 1.71 -5.10 10.31
C LYS A 83 2.00 -3.60 10.30
N ILE A 84 2.88 -3.11 9.41
CA ILE A 84 3.22 -1.68 9.37
C ILE A 84 2.04 -0.79 8.98
N ILE A 85 1.17 -1.26 8.07
CA ILE A 85 -0.05 -0.54 7.70
C ILE A 85 -1.01 -0.48 8.89
N ILE A 86 -1.23 -1.59 9.60
CA ILE A 86 -2.11 -1.60 10.79
C ILE A 86 -1.60 -0.64 11.88
N ILE A 87 -0.30 -0.69 12.17
CA ILE A 87 0.29 0.19 13.20
C ILE A 87 0.22 1.65 12.76
N GLY A 88 0.62 1.96 11.53
CA GLY A 88 0.61 3.32 10.99
C GLY A 88 -0.81 3.89 10.91
N PHE A 89 -1.79 3.07 10.55
CA PHE A 89 -3.19 3.45 10.54
C PHE A 89 -3.74 3.74 11.94
N ARG A 90 -3.38 2.92 12.94
CA ARG A 90 -3.73 3.20 14.35
C ARG A 90 -3.11 4.50 14.86
N MET A 91 -1.85 4.76 14.50
CA MET A 91 -1.18 6.03 14.83
C MET A 91 -1.89 7.23 14.19
N PHE A 92 -2.26 7.12 12.91
CA PHE A 92 -3.05 8.13 12.20
C PHE A 92 -4.40 8.39 12.90
N GLN A 93 -5.14 7.34 13.26
CA GLN A 93 -6.43 7.49 13.97
C GLN A 93 -6.28 8.14 15.34
N ALA A 94 -5.19 7.88 16.06
CA ALA A 94 -4.93 8.51 17.36
C ALA A 94 -4.56 10.01 17.24
N GLN A 95 -4.03 10.43 16.09
CA GLN A 95 -3.66 11.83 15.82
C GLN A 95 -4.84 12.68 15.34
N ALA A 96 -5.81 12.08 14.66
CA ALA A 96 -7.06 12.74 14.31
C ALA A 96 -7.81 13.12 15.60
N LYS A 97 -7.90 14.41 15.93
CA LYS A 97 -8.46 14.96 17.20
C LYS A 97 -9.94 14.65 17.47
N THR A 98 -10.59 13.85 16.63
CA THR A 98 -11.92 13.29 16.83
C THR A 98 -11.80 11.94 17.56
N GLN A 99 -12.81 11.48 18.29
CA GLN A 99 -12.75 10.14 18.90
C GLN A 99 -12.23 9.10 17.88
N PRO A 100 -11.29 8.22 18.26
CA PRO A 100 -10.73 7.26 17.33
C PRO A 100 -11.87 6.44 16.75
N SER A 101 -12.15 6.64 15.46
CA SER A 101 -13.16 5.85 14.79
C SER A 101 -12.69 4.40 14.88
N ARG A 102 -13.47 3.49 15.46
CA ARG A 102 -13.12 2.06 15.51
C ARG A 102 -13.24 1.39 14.13
N LYS A 103 -13.20 2.16 13.04
CA LYS A 103 -13.28 1.65 11.68
C LYS A 103 -11.99 0.87 11.40
N ASN A 104 -12.18 -0.39 11.03
CA ASN A 104 -11.10 -1.27 10.61
C ASN A 104 -10.88 -1.15 9.11
N LEU A 105 -9.64 -1.38 8.68
CA LEU A 105 -9.31 -1.52 7.26
C LEU A 105 -9.85 -2.85 6.72
N LYS A 106 -10.45 -2.78 5.53
CA LYS A 106 -10.73 -3.94 4.68
C LYS A 106 -9.48 -4.26 3.87
N TRP A 107 -9.29 -5.54 3.54
CA TRP A 107 -8.13 -6.01 2.79
C TRP A 107 -8.64 -6.75 1.56
N SER A 108 -8.11 -6.40 0.39
CA SER A 108 -8.46 -7.00 -0.89
C SER A 108 -7.19 -7.44 -1.61
N ASN A 109 -7.05 -8.73 -1.91
CA ASN A 109 -6.05 -9.22 -2.84
C ASN A 109 -6.64 -9.09 -4.25
N VAL A 110 -6.06 -8.24 -5.08
CA VAL A 110 -6.55 -7.98 -6.43
C VAL A 110 -6.02 -9.06 -7.36
N ASN A 111 -6.89 -9.60 -8.21
CA ASN A 111 -6.46 -10.49 -9.28
C ASN A 111 -5.79 -9.65 -10.38
N ALA A 112 -4.46 -9.56 -10.38
CA ALA A 112 -3.69 -8.73 -11.28
C ALA A 112 -2.86 -9.59 -12.27
N PRO A 113 -2.49 -9.06 -13.45
CA PRO A 113 -1.64 -9.78 -14.40
C PRO A 113 -0.34 -10.29 -13.75
N ILE A 114 -0.07 -11.59 -13.85
CA ILE A 114 1.11 -12.24 -13.25
C ILE A 114 2.31 -12.08 -14.19
N GLN A 115 3.49 -11.84 -13.62
CA GLN A 115 4.74 -11.77 -14.38
C GLN A 115 5.17 -13.17 -14.86
N PRO A 116 5.74 -13.28 -16.07
CA PRO A 116 6.20 -14.58 -16.59
C PRO A 116 7.51 -15.05 -15.94
N GLY A 117 8.39 -14.10 -15.57
CA GLY A 117 9.72 -14.37 -15.03
C GLY A 117 9.82 -14.08 -13.53
N ASN A 118 11.03 -13.79 -13.06
CA ASN A 118 11.34 -13.52 -11.65
C ASN A 118 11.96 -12.14 -11.40
N VAL A 119 12.12 -11.29 -12.42
CA VAL A 119 12.83 -10.00 -12.31
C VAL A 119 11.98 -8.79 -12.71
N GLU A 120 10.81 -9.02 -13.31
CA GLU A 120 9.97 -7.99 -13.90
C GLU A 120 9.06 -7.29 -12.88
N CYS A 121 9.13 -7.68 -11.61
CA CYS A 121 8.21 -7.21 -10.57
C CYS A 121 8.11 -5.68 -10.48
N GLY A 122 9.24 -4.97 -10.61
CA GLY A 122 9.26 -3.51 -10.63
C GLY A 122 8.52 -2.91 -11.83
N TYR A 123 8.66 -3.52 -13.02
CA TYR A 123 7.91 -3.12 -14.21
C TYR A 123 6.41 -3.34 -14.02
N TYR A 124 6.00 -4.50 -13.50
CA TYR A 124 4.59 -4.80 -13.23
C TYR A 124 3.97 -3.85 -12.20
N VAL A 125 4.70 -3.53 -11.12
CA VAL A 125 4.25 -2.56 -10.12
C VAL A 125 4.01 -1.17 -10.74
N MET A 126 4.89 -0.70 -11.63
CA MET A 126 4.68 0.55 -12.38
C MET A 126 3.52 0.46 -13.37
N ARG A 127 3.37 -0.67 -14.05
CA ARG A 127 2.25 -0.94 -14.96
C ARG A 127 0.91 -0.90 -14.23
N TYR A 128 0.80 -1.54 -13.06
CA TYR A 128 -0.41 -1.50 -12.25
C TYR A 128 -0.77 -0.07 -11.83
N MET A 129 0.21 0.72 -11.37
CA MET A 129 -0.04 2.12 -11.03
C MET A 129 -0.59 2.90 -12.24
N LYS A 130 -0.03 2.70 -13.43
CA LYS A 130 -0.53 3.32 -14.66
C LYS A 130 -1.97 2.89 -14.95
N GLU A 131 -2.27 1.60 -14.91
CA GLU A 131 -3.62 1.06 -15.20
C GLU A 131 -4.66 1.58 -14.20
N ILE A 132 -4.32 1.67 -12.91
CA ILE A 132 -5.21 2.22 -11.87
C ILE A 132 -5.44 3.72 -12.05
N ILE A 133 -4.42 4.47 -12.49
CA ILE A 133 -4.57 5.90 -12.79
C ILE A 133 -5.50 6.12 -13.99
N GLU A 134 -5.40 5.25 -15.00
CA GLU A 134 -6.26 5.30 -16.19
C GLU A 134 -7.70 4.85 -15.90
N ASN A 135 -7.86 3.81 -15.08
CA ASN A 135 -9.15 3.30 -14.64
C ASN A 135 -9.02 2.65 -13.26
N HIS A 136 -9.55 3.28 -12.21
CA HIS A 136 -9.44 2.73 -10.86
C HIS A 136 -10.37 1.53 -10.60
N ASP A 137 -11.35 1.27 -11.47
CA ASP A 137 -12.27 0.12 -11.33
C ASP A 137 -11.53 -1.22 -11.43
N VAL A 138 -10.34 -1.25 -12.03
CA VAL A 138 -9.48 -2.45 -12.09
C VAL A 138 -9.10 -3.00 -10.71
N LEU A 139 -9.22 -2.20 -9.64
CA LEU A 139 -9.01 -2.67 -8.26
C LEU A 139 -10.17 -3.54 -7.74
N CYS A 140 -11.34 -3.44 -8.37
CA CYS A 140 -12.59 -4.10 -8.00
C CYS A 140 -13.01 -5.17 -9.02
N GLU A 141 -12.44 -5.14 -10.23
CA GLU A 141 -12.69 -6.13 -11.27
C GLU A 141 -12.15 -7.51 -10.87
N LYS A 142 -13.00 -8.54 -10.99
CA LYS A 142 -12.55 -9.92 -10.96
C LYS A 142 -12.06 -10.24 -12.37
N VAL A 143 -10.75 -10.40 -12.56
CA VAL A 143 -10.24 -10.97 -13.81
C VAL A 143 -10.80 -12.39 -13.93
N ASN A 144 -11.61 -12.61 -14.96
CA ASN A 144 -12.22 -13.91 -15.29
C ASN A 144 -11.17 -14.95 -15.69
#